data_AF-A0A4R5PEN0-F1
#
_entry.id   AF-A0A4R5PEN0-F1
#
_cell.length_a   1.000
_cell.length_b   1.000
_cell.length_c   1.000
_cell.angle_alpha   90.00
_cell.angle_beta   90.00
_cell.angle_gamma   90.00
#
_symmetry.space_group_name_H-M   'P 1'
#
loop_
_entity.id
_entity.type
_entity.pdbx_description
1 polymer ?
#
loop_
_entity_poly.entity_id
_entity_poly.type
_entity_poly.pdbx_seq_one_letter_code
_entity_poly.pdbx_strand_id
1 'polypeptide(L)' 'MREKLGWVTKWLGKTRADIISDPSSPGVPAQSKRFSQYVEHIRTELEAGKDISDSALDGRFPEGCA' A
#
# COMPACT_ATOMS: atom_id res chain seq x y z
N MET A 1 5.05 10.59 9.92
CA MET A 1 6.03 9.53 9.54
C MET A 1 5.92 8.21 10.28
N ARG A 2 5.96 8.12 11.62
CA ARG A 2 5.81 6.82 12.30
C ARG A 2 4.50 6.10 11.95
N GLU A 3 3.44 6.85 11.70
CA GLU A 3 2.11 6.34 11.31
C GLU A 3 2.09 5.66 9.93
N LYS A 4 2.95 6.07 8.99
CA LYS A 4 3.05 5.50 7.63
C LYS A 4 3.38 4.00 7.66
N LEU A 5 4.29 3.58 8.54
CA LEU A 5 4.61 2.16 8.74
C LEU A 5 3.44 1.36 9.32
N GLY A 6 2.58 2.00 10.12
CA GLY A 6 1.32 1.42 10.58
C GLY A 6 0.36 1.16 9.42
N TRP A 7 0.24 2.11 8.49
CA TRP A 7 -0.57 1.96 7.28
C TRP A 7 -0.05 0.87 6.35
N VAL A 8 1.27 0.81 6.11
CA VAL A 8 1.90 -0.29 5.35
C VAL A 8 1.55 -1.64 5.97
N THR A 9 1.61 -1.77 7.30
CA THR A 9 1.27 -3.02 7.99
C THR A 9 -0.20 -3.40 7.80
N LYS A 10 -1.12 -2.44 7.93
CA LYS A 10 -2.56 -2.66 7.72
C LYS A 10 -2.83 -3.15 6.30
N TRP A 11 -2.26 -2.47 5.31
CA TRP A 11 -2.47 -2.80 3.90
C TRP A 11 -1.76 -4.09 3.47
N LEU A 12 -0.63 -4.43 4.09
CA LEU A 12 0.02 -5.74 3.91
C LEU A 12 -0.92 -6.87 4.35
N GLY A 13 -1.52 -6.75 5.53
CA GLY A 13 -2.46 -7.74 6.06
C GLY A 13 -3.65 -7.95 5.12
N LYS A 14 -4.26 -6.86 4.64
CA LYS A 14 -5.38 -6.91 3.70
C LYS A 14 -4.98 -7.51 2.34
N THR A 15 -3.90 -7.03 1.74
CA THR A 15 -3.39 -7.53 0.46
C THR A 15 -3.11 -9.03 0.53
N ARG A 16 -2.48 -9.49 1.62
CA ARG A 16 -2.21 -10.92 1.83
C ARG A 16 -3.50 -11.72 1.99
N ALA A 17 -4.49 -11.21 2.72
CA ALA A 17 -5.77 -11.88 2.90
C ALA A 17 -6.51 -12.05 1.56
N ASP A 18 -6.54 -11.00 0.74
CA ASP A 18 -7.18 -11.01 -0.58
C ASP A 18 -6.51 -12.06 -1.50
N ILE A 19 -5.17 -12.09 -1.54
CA ILE A 19 -4.41 -13.08 -2.32
C ILE A 19 -4.68 -14.51 -1.87
N ILE A 20 -4.77 -14.76 -0.56
CA ILE A 20 -5.05 -16.09 -0.03
C ILE A 20 -6.49 -16.51 -0.31
N SER A 21 -7.43 -15.57 -0.31
CA SER A 21 -8.85 -15.86 -0.54
C SER A 21 -9.16 -16.29 -1.98
N ASP A 22 -8.40 -15.78 -2.96
CA ASP A 22 -8.54 -16.12 -4.37
C ASP A 22 -7.17 -16.19 -5.07
N PRO A 23 -6.37 -17.23 -4.80
CA PRO A 23 -4.98 -17.31 -5.26
C PRO A 23 -4.85 -17.52 -6.77
N SER A 24 -5.91 -18.01 -7.43
CA SER A 24 -5.95 -18.23 -8.88
C SER A 24 -6.52 -17.04 -9.63
N SER A 25 -6.93 -15.97 -8.94
CA SER A 25 -7.44 -14.78 -9.59
C SER A 25 -6.40 -14.18 -10.53
N PRO A 26 -6.74 -13.88 -11.79
CA PRO A 26 -5.82 -13.17 -12.69
C PRO A 26 -5.45 -11.76 -12.16
N GLY A 27 -6.19 -11.25 -11.17
CA GLY A 27 -5.91 -9.98 -10.49
C GLY A 27 -4.78 -10.03 -9.45
N VAL A 28 -4.40 -11.22 -8.94
CA VAL A 28 -3.39 -11.37 -7.88
C VAL A 28 -2.03 -10.76 -8.25
N PRO A 29 -1.45 -11.01 -9.44
CA PRO A 29 -0.17 -10.40 -9.82
C PRO A 29 -0.24 -8.87 -9.86
N ALA A 30 -1.35 -8.32 -10.36
CA ALA A 30 -1.57 -6.88 -10.42
C ALA A 30 -1.74 -6.27 -9.03
N GLN A 31 -2.41 -6.98 -8.11
CA GLN A 31 -2.57 -6.55 -6.73
C GLN A 31 -1.23 -6.54 -5.98
N SER A 32 -0.44 -7.62 -6.07
CA SER A 32 0.91 -7.68 -5.48
C SER A 32 1.82 -6.57 -5.99
N LYS A 33 1.83 -6.35 -7.32
CA LYS A 33 2.63 -5.28 -7.93
C LYS A 33 2.22 -3.89 -7.43
N ARG A 34 0.91 -3.62 -7.33
CA ARG A 34 0.42 -2.33 -6.82
C ARG A 34 0.79 -2.10 -5.35
N PHE A 35 0.70 -3.15 -4.53
CA PHE A 35 1.12 -3.05 -3.14
C PHE A 35 2.63 -2.76 -3.02
N SER A 36 3.47 -3.38 -3.85
CA SER A 36 4.90 -3.04 -3.90
C SER A 36 5.14 -1.58 -4.30
N GLN A 37 4.36 -1.04 -5.25
CA GLN A 37 4.44 0.38 -5.62
C GLN A 37 4.10 1.31 -4.45
N TYR A 38 3.08 0.95 -3.65
CA TYR A 38 2.75 1.69 -2.44
C TYR A 38 3.88 1.64 -1.40
N VAL A 39 4.53 0.49 -1.19
CA VAL A 39 5.69 0.40 -0.28
C VAL A 39 6.85 1.31 -0.72
N GLU A 40 7.16 1.34 -2.02
CA GLU A 40 8.20 2.24 -2.57
C GLU A 40 7.84 3.72 -2.44
N HIS A 41 6.55 4.05 -2.60
CA HIS A 41 6.05 5.39 -2.39
C HIS A 41 6.28 5.85 -0.93
N ILE A 42 5.87 5.04 0.05
CA ILE A 42 6.08 5.33 1.48
C ILE A 42 7.56 5.45 1.82
N ARG A 43 8.41 4.59 1.24
CA ARG A 43 9.86 4.71 1.40
C ARG A 43 10.36 6.07 0.92
N THR A 44 9.91 6.52 -0.24
CA THR A 44 10.30 7.81 -0.83
C THR A 44 9.89 8.97 0.07
N GLU A 45 8.67 8.96 0.61
CA GLU A 45 8.21 9.96 1.56
C GLU A 45 9.07 9.98 2.83
N LEU A 46 9.37 8.78 3.40
CA LEU A 46 10.18 8.64 4.60
C LEU A 46 11.61 9.17 4.39
N GLU A 47 12.22 8.89 3.24
CA GLU A 47 13.54 9.42 2.86
C GLU A 47 13.49 10.95 2.66
N ALA A 48 12.42 11.49 2.06
CA ALA A 48 12.23 12.92 1.86
C ALA A 48 11.83 13.68 3.15
N GLY A 49 11.40 12.97 4.19
CA GLY A 49 10.91 13.54 5.45
C GLY A 49 9.59 14.30 5.32
N LYS A 50 8.84 14.10 4.24
CA LYS A 50 7.54 14.76 3.97
C LYS A 50 6.64 13.86 3.14
N ASP A 51 5.34 14.15 3.21
CA ASP A 51 4.38 13.49 2.33
C ASP A 51 4.53 13.98 0.89
N ILE A 52 4.35 13.06 -0.05
CA ILE A 52 4.44 13.30 -1.50
C ILE A 52 3.13 12.79 -2.07
N SER A 53 2.35 13.64 -2.75
CA SER A 53 1.06 13.19 -3.28
C SER A 53 1.23 12.24 -4.47
N ASP A 54 0.58 11.08 -4.41
CA ASP A 54 0.37 10.18 -5.55
C ASP A 54 -1.09 9.74 -5.57
N SER A 55 -1.91 10.46 -6.35
CA SER A 55 -3.36 10.21 -6.45
C SER A 55 -3.73 8.76 -6.83
N ALA A 56 -2.85 8.03 -7.53
CA ALA A 56 -3.14 6.65 -7.94
C ALA A 56 -2.94 5.67 -6.79
N LEU A 57 -2.00 5.95 -5.88
CA LEU A 57 -1.70 5.14 -4.70
C LEU A 57 -2.49 5.62 -3.47
N ASP A 58 -2.52 6.91 -3.20
CA ASP A 58 -3.22 7.53 -2.06
C ASP A 58 -4.72 7.22 -2.09
N GLY A 59 -5.33 7.20 -3.28
CA GLY A 59 -6.74 6.85 -3.44
C GLY A 59 -7.03 5.36 -3.22
N ARG A 60 -6.04 4.47 -3.43
CA ARG A 60 -6.19 3.02 -3.28
C ARG A 60 -5.78 2.52 -1.90
N PHE A 61 -4.82 3.19 -1.29
CA PHE A 61 -4.27 2.90 0.02
C PHE A 61 -4.44 4.14 0.92
N PRO A 62 -5.67 4.59 1.17
CA PRO A 62 -5.90 5.79 1.96
C PRO A 62 -5.33 5.64 3.37
N GLU A 63 -4.74 6.75 3.82
CA GLU A 63 -4.11 6.91 5.12
C GLU A 63 -4.86 7.98 5.92
N GLY A 64 -4.87 7.83 7.25
CA GLY A 64 -5.68 8.65 8.15
C GLY A 64 -7.03 8.03 8.51
N CYS A 65 -7.76 8.68 9.42
CA CYS A 65 -9.15 8.32 9.70
C CYS A 65 -10.07 8.93 8.64
N ALA A 66 -11.06 8.14 8.20
CA ALA A 66 -12.23 8.63 7.50
C ALA A 66 -13.25 9.20 8.51
#